data_AF-A0A9W6TFT7-F1
#
_entry.id   AF-A0A9W6TFT7-F1
#
_cell.length_a   1.000
_cell.length_b   1.000
_cell.length_c   1.000
_cell.angle_alpha   90.00
_cell.angle_beta   90.00
_cell.angle_gamma   90.00
#
_symmetry.space_group_name_H-M   'P 1'
#
loop_
_entity.id
_entity.type
_entity.pdbx_description
1 polymer ?
#
loop_
_entity_poly.entity_id
_entity_poly.type
_entity_poly.pdbx_seq_one_letter_code
_entity_poly.pdbx_strand_id
1 'polypeptide(L)' 'MANSAAVNPIFIIGLFVGLGVGTGAIKANAITLGADQFDPHDSSEVHQKETYFSYFYFCINVGAGFSYGYLSILSVDGSS' A
#
# COMPACT_ATOMS: atom_id res chain seq x y z
N MET A 1 -31.45 9.37 14.01
CA MET A 1 -30.39 8.64 14.74
C MET A 1 -30.00 7.45 13.89
N ALA A 2 -28.96 7.57 13.05
CA ALA A 2 -28.46 6.41 12.31
C ALA A 2 -28.08 5.34 13.34
N ASN A 3 -28.49 4.10 13.10
CA ASN A 3 -28.38 2.99 14.06
C ASN A 3 -26.90 2.74 14.42
N SER A 4 -26.43 3.37 15.49
CA SER A 4 -25.02 3.32 15.93
C SER A 4 -24.57 1.88 16.21
N ALA A 5 -25.51 0.98 16.52
CA ALA A 5 -25.25 -0.45 16.70
C ALA A 5 -24.86 -1.17 15.39
N ALA A 6 -25.23 -0.64 14.22
CA ALA A 6 -24.79 -1.18 12.92
C ALA A 6 -23.55 -0.45 12.37
N VAL A 7 -23.46 0.87 12.58
CA VAL A 7 -22.35 1.69 12.03
C VAL A 7 -21.01 1.34 12.66
N ASN A 8 -20.94 1.16 13.99
CA ASN A 8 -19.70 0.79 14.69
C ASN A 8 -19.09 -0.54 14.23
N PRO A 9 -19.84 -1.66 14.19
CA PRO A 9 -19.27 -2.93 13.74
C PRO A 9 -18.89 -2.92 12.26
N ILE A 10 -19.67 -2.26 11.39
CA ILE A 10 -19.31 -2.13 9.96
C ILE A 10 -18.00 -1.35 9.80
N PHE A 11 -17.83 -0.26 10.56
CA PHE A 11 -16.60 0.52 10.56
C PHE A 11 -15.39 -0.30 11.03
N ILE A 12 -15.52 -1.00 12.16
CA ILE A 12 -14.46 -1.87 12.71
C ILE A 12 -14.09 -2.96 11.70
N ILE A 13 -15.08 -3.66 11.11
CA ILE A 13 -14.82 -4.71 10.13
C ILE A 13 -14.13 -4.14 8.88
N GLY A 14 -14.62 -3.02 8.34
CA GLY A 14 -14.02 -2.37 7.19
C GLY A 14 -12.57 -1.94 7.45
N LEU A 15 -12.28 -1.42 8.63
CA LEU A 15 -10.94 -0.97 9.01
C LEU A 15 -9.96 -2.14 9.19
N PHE A 16 -10.34 -3.16 9.99
CA PHE A 16 -9.43 -4.26 10.30
C PHE A 16 -9.34 -5.31 9.20
N VAL A 17 -10.47 -5.69 8.60
CA VAL A 17 -10.50 -6.70 7.54
C VAL A 17 -10.19 -6.08 6.18
N GLY A 18 -10.86 -4.97 5.82
CA GLY A 18 -10.63 -4.33 4.52
C GLY A 18 -9.24 -3.72 4.43
N LEU A 19 -8.91 -2.80 5.34
CA LEU A 19 -7.64 -2.08 5.30
C LEU A 19 -6.48 -2.92 5.87
N GLY A 20 -6.64 -3.47 7.07
CA GLY A 20 -5.58 -4.18 7.77
C GLY A 20 -5.12 -5.44 7.03
N VAL A 21 -6.04 -6.39 6.81
CA VAL A 21 -5.71 -7.65 6.12
C VAL A 21 -5.37 -7.39 4.65
N GLY A 22 -6.15 -6.55 3.95
CA GLY A 22 -5.92 -6.26 2.53
C GLY A 22 -4.54 -5.64 2.26
N THR A 23 -4.16 -4.62 3.03
CA THR A 23 -2.86 -3.94 2.86
C THR A 23 -1.70 -4.86 3.26
N GLY A 24 -1.88 -5.65 4.33
CA GLY A 24 -0.88 -6.64 4.76
C GLY A 24 -0.65 -7.73 3.71
N ALA A 25 -1.72 -8.29 3.15
CA ALA A 25 -1.65 -9.35 2.15
C ALA A 25 -0.98 -8.90 0.85
N ILE A 26 -1.30 -7.70 0.36
CA ILE A 26 -0.68 -7.16 -0.86
C ILE A 26 0.81 -6.90 -0.63
N LYS A 27 1.17 -6.20 0.46
CA LYS A 27 2.56 -5.81 0.72
C LYS A 27 3.48 -7.02 0.93
N ALA A 28 3.01 -8.04 1.66
CA ALA A 28 3.81 -9.24 1.96
C ALA A 28 4.11 -10.09 0.71
N ASN A 29 3.22 -10.08 -0.30
CA ASN A 29 3.37 -10.89 -1.51
C ASN A 29 3.99 -10.13 -2.67
N ALA A 30 3.76 -8.82 -2.80
CA ALA A 30 4.26 -8.03 -3.93
C ALA A 30 5.80 -7.94 -3.94
N ILE A 31 6.41 -7.80 -2.76
CA ILE A 31 7.87 -7.66 -2.63
C ILE A 31 8.57 -8.99 -2.91
N THR A 32 8.06 -10.10 -2.39
CA THR A 32 8.60 -11.44 -2.62
C THR A 32 8.45 -11.86 -4.08
N LEU A 33 7.26 -11.70 -4.67
CA LEU A 33 7.04 -11.98 -6.09
C LEU A 33 7.87 -11.09 -7.02
N GLY A 34 8.16 -9.84 -6.63
CA GLY A 34 9.09 -8.97 -7.35
C GLY A 34 10.54 -9.42 -7.21
N ALA A 35 10.96 -9.87 -6.02
CA ALA A 35 12.31 -10.36 -5.76
C ALA A 35 12.61 -11.69 -6.48
N ASP A 36 11.61 -12.55 -6.65
CA ASP A 36 11.71 -13.89 -7.25
C ASP A 36 11.92 -13.86 -8.77
N GLN A 37 11.76 -12.71 -9.42
CA GLN A 37 12.00 -12.56 -10.86
C GLN A 37 13.49 -12.49 -11.23
N PHE A 38 14.38 -12.34 -10.25
CA PHE A 38 15.82 -12.15 -10.46
C PHE A 38 16.59 -13.37 -9.92
N ASP A 39 17.46 -13.95 -10.76
CA ASP A 39 18.31 -15.08 -10.39
C ASP A 39 19.47 -14.59 -9.49
N PRO A 40 19.61 -15.12 -8.26
CA PRO A 40 20.74 -14.78 -7.38
C PRO A 40 22.10 -15.29 -7.89
N HIS A 41 22.14 -16.20 -8.87
CA HIS A 41 23.38 -16.75 -9.43
C HIS A 41 23.95 -15.91 -10.59
N ASP A 42 23.19 -14.95 -11.14
CA ASP A 42 23.70 -13.99 -12.12
C ASP A 42 23.99 -12.62 -11.48
N SER A 43 25.27 -12.25 -11.47
CA SER A 43 25.74 -10.96 -10.98
C SER A 43 25.08 -9.74 -11.67
N SER A 44 24.65 -9.86 -12.92
CA SER A 44 23.94 -8.79 -13.63
C SER A 44 22.54 -8.61 -13.08
N GLU A 45 21.81 -9.70 -12.86
CA GLU A 45 20.43 -9.68 -12.36
C GLU A 45 20.36 -9.23 -10.90
N VAL A 46 21.38 -9.53 -10.09
CA VAL A 46 21.49 -9.01 -8.72
C VAL A 46 21.55 -7.49 -8.69
N HIS A 47 22.31 -6.86 -9.60
CA HIS A 47 22.37 -5.41 -9.70
C HIS A 47 21.05 -4.80 -10.21
N GLN A 48 20.38 -5.48 -11.15
CA GLN A 48 19.07 -5.07 -11.64
C GLN A 48 17.99 -5.16 -10.55
N LYS A 49 18.06 -6.17 -9.67
CA LYS A 49 17.19 -6.31 -8.50
C LYS A 49 17.33 -5.13 -7.53
N GLU A 50 18.54 -4.71 -7.21
CA GLU A 50 18.78 -3.53 -6.35
C GLU A 50 18.20 -2.24 -6.96
N THR A 51 18.38 -2.09 -8.27
CA THR A 51 17.83 -0.95 -9.03
C THR A 51 16.31 -0.97 -9.01
N TYR A 52 15.70 -2.13 -9.25
CA TYR A 52 14.24 -2.33 -9.15
C TYR A 52 13.70 -1.92 -7.78
N PHE A 53 14.31 -2.40 -6.69
CA PHE A 53 13.87 -2.05 -5.34
C PHE A 53 14.07 -0.57 -5.03
N SER A 54 15.15 0.05 -5.52
CA SER A 54 15.36 1.50 -5.37
C SER A 54 14.24 2.32 -6.01
N TYR A 55 13.86 2.00 -7.25
CA TYR A 55 12.73 2.66 -7.92
C TYR A 55 11.38 2.34 -7.25
N PHE A 56 11.19 1.10 -6.81
CA PHE A 56 9.98 0.68 -6.09
C PHE A 56 9.77 1.52 -4.82
N TYR A 57 10.80 1.67 -3.99
CA TYR A 57 10.73 2.50 -2.78
C TYR A 57 10.59 3.99 -3.10
N PHE A 58 11.23 4.49 -4.15
CA PHE A 58 11.03 5.86 -4.61
C PHE A 58 9.56 6.13 -4.94
N CYS A 59 8.93 5.26 -5.74
CA CYS A 59 7.52 5.36 -6.10
C CYS A 59 6.59 5.31 -4.87
N ILE A 60 6.88 4.46 -3.88
CA ILE A 60 6.11 4.41 -2.63
C ILE A 60 6.19 5.73 -1.88
N ASN A 61 7.38 6.32 -1.75
CA ASN A 61 7.55 7.60 -1.04
C ASN A 61 6.84 8.74 -1.77
N VAL A 62 6.93 8.79 -3.10
CA VAL A 62 6.19 9.78 -3.91
C VAL A 62 4.69 9.59 -3.77
N GLY A 63 4.20 8.35 -3.85
CA GLY A 63 2.78 8.02 -3.67
C GLY A 63 2.27 8.39 -2.28
N ALA A 64 3.07 8.16 -1.23
CA ALA A 64 2.74 8.59 0.12
C ALA A 64 2.65 10.13 0.21
N GLY A 65 3.61 10.84 -0.37
CA GLY A 65 3.59 12.30 -0.46
C GLY A 65 2.33 12.83 -1.18
N PHE A 66 1.93 12.20 -2.29
CA PHE A 66 0.70 12.55 -2.99
C PHE A 66 -0.57 12.24 -2.18
N SER A 67 -0.61 11.11 -1.49
CA SER A 67 -1.75 10.73 -0.64
C SER A 67 -1.94 11.70 0.54
N TYR A 68 -0.86 12.06 1.22
CA TYR A 68 -0.92 13.02 2.33
C TYR A 68 -1.14 14.45 1.85
N GLY A 69 -0.50 14.83 0.74
CA GLY A 69 -0.52 16.21 0.25
C GLY A 69 -1.78 16.58 -0.53
N TYR A 70 -2.28 15.69 -1.38
CA TYR A 70 -3.37 16.00 -2.32
C TYR A 70 -4.66 15.25 -1.98
N LEU A 71 -4.59 13.93 -1.81
CA LEU A 71 -5.78 13.11 -1.54
C LEU A 71 -6.42 13.47 -0.19
N SER A 72 -5.62 13.84 0.81
CA SER A 72 -6.13 14.26 2.12
C SER A 72 -6.88 15.59 2.03
N ILE A 73 -6.42 16.54 1.20
CA ILE A 73 -7.14 17.82 0.96
C ILE A 73 -8.46 17.54 0.26
N LEU A 74 -8.45 16.70 -0.79
CA LEU A 74 -9.66 16.27 -1.51
C LEU A 74 -10.69 15.58 -0.61
N SER A 75 -10.22 14.78 0.35
CA SER A 75 -11.11 14.09 1.30
C SER A 75 -11.73 15.04 2.32
N VAL A 76 -11.07 16.17 2.62
CA VAL A 76 -11.57 17.20 3.53
C VAL A 76 -12.52 18.17 2.80
N ASP A 77 -12.11 18.70 1.66
CA ASP A 77 -12.89 19.69 0.89
C ASP A 77 -14.00 19.06 0.04
N GLY A 78 -13.83 17.82 -0.43
CA GLY A 78 -14.85 17.08 -1.17
C GLY A 78 -15.91 16.40 -0.30
N SER A 79 -15.77 16.50 1.03
CA SER A 79 -16.72 15.96 2.02
C SER A 79 -17.81 16.98 2.43
N SER A 80 -17.83 18.18 1.84
CA SER A 80 -18.88 19.19 2.03
C SER A 80 -20.06 18.99 1.10
#